data_AF-A0A9X4IC89-F1
#
_entry.id   AF-A0A9X4IC89-F1
#
_cell.length_a   1.000
_cell.length_b   1.000
_cell.length_c   1.000
_cell.angle_alpha   90.00
_cell.angle_beta   90.00
_cell.angle_gamma   90.00
#
_symmetry.space_group_name_H-M   'P 1'
#
loop_
_entity.id
_entity.type
_entity.pdbx_description
1 polymer ?
#
loop_
_entity_poly.entity_id
_entity_poly.type
_entity_poly.pdbx_seq_one_letter_code
_entity_poly.pdbx_strand_id
1 'polypeptide(L)'
;MPSTPPQADKRGAPTPDSPSLDSLIEAAVGEMRWDEDRTPALTALQGMGTADTLTRMAMLCRSPEPARRQLAATVLGRMHAPGQSRDERAFPEPACDALLGLLDDGDPAVVADAIFALGHLGNHRCDPDLATRRRHEDAHVRYAIAFALSGSTSPVAVEALLDLMGDTYDQARNQATAGIGRHPTLDGPAIRDALLRRMGDEDVFTRAEAMHGLARRRDARVLRPLITALTHERLMAHLFGAAALIYLGLEAGAGVAGNALVVLLQARLETASSG
;
A
#
# COMPACT_ATOMS: atom_id res chain seq x y z
N MET A 1 -0.52 12.56 60.19
CA MET A 1 -1.06 12.99 58.87
C MET A 1 -1.70 11.76 58.23
N PRO A 2 -3.02 11.73 58.00
CA PRO A 2 -3.63 10.56 57.39
C PRO A 2 -3.38 10.57 55.88
N SER A 3 -2.73 9.51 55.39
CA SER A 3 -2.44 9.29 53.98
C SER A 3 -3.74 9.07 53.20
N THR A 4 -4.02 9.94 52.24
CA THR A 4 -5.13 9.78 51.29
C THR A 4 -4.82 8.61 50.35
N PRO A 5 -5.74 7.64 50.14
CA PRO A 5 -5.51 6.57 49.19
C PRO A 5 -5.52 7.12 47.75
N PRO A 6 -4.73 6.52 46.84
CA PRO A 6 -4.61 7.00 45.46
C PRO A 6 -5.96 6.84 44.73
N GLN A 7 -6.41 7.92 44.11
CA GLN A 7 -7.58 7.92 43.24
C GLN A 7 -7.35 6.95 42.08
N ALA A 8 -8.23 5.96 41.95
CA ALA A 8 -8.30 5.11 40.78
C ALA A 8 -8.55 5.98 39.53
N ASP A 9 -7.66 5.86 38.56
CA ASP A 9 -7.77 6.49 37.24
C ASP A 9 -9.02 5.94 36.54
N LYS A 10 -10.07 6.76 36.46
CA LYS A 10 -11.34 6.47 35.76
C LYS A 10 -11.26 6.77 34.26
N ARG A 11 -10.11 6.60 33.61
CA ARG A 11 -9.99 6.71 32.15
C ARG A 11 -10.39 5.40 31.49
N GLY A 12 -11.68 5.23 31.21
CA GLY A 12 -12.16 4.15 30.35
C GLY A 12 -13.59 3.66 30.54
N ALA A 13 -14.45 4.31 31.34
CA ALA A 13 -15.86 3.95 31.36
C ALA A 13 -16.57 4.57 30.14
N PRO A 14 -17.25 3.78 29.28
CA PRO A 14 -18.01 4.32 28.16
C PRO A 14 -19.12 5.24 28.71
N THR A 15 -19.20 6.46 28.18
CA THR A 15 -20.29 7.39 28.52
C THR A 15 -21.61 6.87 27.96
N PRO A 16 -22.77 7.17 28.59
CA PRO A 16 -24.10 6.74 28.12
C PRO A 16 -24.44 7.16 26.68
N ASP A 17 -23.70 8.14 26.13
CA ASP A 17 -23.86 8.67 24.77
C ASP A 17 -22.90 8.07 23.74
N SER A 18 -22.11 7.05 24.11
CA SER A 18 -21.27 6.35 23.14
C SER A 18 -22.15 5.50 22.21
N PRO A 19 -22.09 5.71 20.88
CA PRO A 19 -22.94 4.96 19.95
C PRO A 19 -22.66 3.46 20.06
N SER A 20 -23.72 2.65 20.01
CA SER A 20 -23.59 1.19 20.10
C SER A 20 -22.90 0.63 18.86
N LEU A 21 -22.27 -0.55 18.99
CA LEU A 21 -21.64 -1.25 17.88
C LEU A 21 -22.61 -1.42 16.70
N ASP A 22 -23.85 -1.81 16.97
CA ASP A 22 -24.87 -1.96 15.91
C ASP A 22 -25.23 -0.61 15.27
N SER A 23 -25.37 0.47 16.05
CA SER A 23 -25.63 1.80 15.46
C SER A 23 -24.48 2.30 14.59
N LEU A 24 -23.24 2.00 14.98
CA LEU A 24 -22.04 2.35 14.22
C LEU A 24 -21.96 1.55 12.92
N ILE A 25 -22.35 0.27 12.95
CA ILE A 25 -22.42 -0.57 11.75
C ILE A 25 -23.43 0.00 10.77
N GLU A 26 -24.66 0.29 11.22
CA GLU A 26 -25.69 0.84 10.33
C GLU A 26 -25.30 2.21 9.76
N ALA A 27 -24.70 3.07 10.60
CA ALA A 27 -24.18 4.35 10.14
C ALA A 27 -23.08 4.16 9.09
N ALA A 28 -22.08 3.31 9.36
CA ALA A 28 -20.98 3.08 8.43
C ALA A 28 -21.45 2.48 7.09
N VAL A 29 -22.38 1.52 7.11
CA VAL A 29 -22.98 0.98 5.87
C VAL A 29 -23.71 2.08 5.08
N GLY A 30 -24.42 2.98 5.78
CA GLY A 30 -25.12 4.10 5.15
C GLY A 30 -24.17 5.14 4.54
N GLU A 31 -23.05 5.41 5.21
CA GLU A 31 -22.05 6.40 4.80
C GLU A 31 -21.17 5.89 3.64
N MET A 32 -20.80 4.59 3.63
CA MET A 32 -20.01 3.98 2.53
C MET A 32 -20.70 4.06 1.15
N ARG A 33 -22.01 4.36 1.11
CA ARG A 33 -22.75 4.60 -0.15
C ARG A 33 -22.32 5.90 -0.85
N TRP A 34 -21.51 6.74 -0.22
CA TRP A 34 -21.18 8.09 -0.68
C TRP A 34 -19.69 8.30 -1.02
N ASP A 35 -18.91 7.22 -1.17
CA ASP A 35 -17.52 7.26 -1.67
C ASP A 35 -16.56 8.14 -0.82
N GLU A 36 -16.82 8.24 0.49
CA GLU A 36 -15.90 8.87 1.45
C GLU A 36 -15.13 7.79 2.22
N ASP A 37 -13.82 7.67 1.95
CA ASP A 37 -12.91 6.66 2.55
C ASP A 37 -12.77 6.75 4.08
N ARG A 38 -13.32 7.78 4.74
CA ARG A 38 -13.08 8.07 6.16
C ARG A 38 -14.28 8.71 6.83
N THR A 39 -15.32 7.92 7.02
CA THR A 39 -16.49 8.37 7.74
C THR A 39 -16.28 8.28 9.26
N PRO A 40 -16.97 9.10 10.07
CA PRO A 40 -16.85 9.05 11.52
C PRO A 40 -17.18 7.68 12.09
N ALA A 41 -18.21 7.00 11.56
CA ALA A 41 -18.61 5.68 12.05
C ALA A 41 -17.56 4.61 11.73
N LEU A 42 -16.98 4.62 10.52
CA LEU A 42 -15.91 3.71 10.15
C LEU A 42 -14.67 3.89 11.03
N THR A 43 -14.28 5.15 11.29
CA THR A 43 -13.14 5.48 12.15
C THR A 43 -13.39 5.01 13.59
N ALA A 44 -14.61 5.18 14.10
CA ALA A 44 -14.98 4.69 15.43
C ALA A 44 -14.88 3.17 15.51
N LEU A 45 -15.44 2.44 14.53
CA LEU A 45 -15.38 0.97 14.46
C LEU A 45 -13.94 0.44 14.45
N GLN A 46 -13.07 1.03 13.62
CA GLN A 46 -11.66 0.64 13.53
C GLN A 46 -10.91 0.86 14.86
N GLY A 47 -11.26 1.93 15.59
CA GLY A 47 -10.64 2.26 16.87
C GLY A 47 -11.18 1.51 18.09
N MET A 48 -12.27 0.73 17.94
CA MET A 48 -12.80 -0.08 19.04
C MET A 48 -11.86 -1.22 19.41
N GLY A 49 -11.32 -1.93 18.41
CA GLY A 49 -10.27 -2.93 18.64
C GLY A 49 -10.60 -4.02 19.67
N THR A 50 -11.87 -4.38 19.85
CA THR A 50 -12.31 -5.38 20.83
C THR A 50 -12.58 -6.74 20.20
N ALA A 51 -12.55 -7.81 21.00
CA ALA A 51 -12.93 -9.15 20.56
C ALA A 51 -14.39 -9.22 20.06
N ASP A 52 -15.28 -8.42 20.64
CA ASP A 52 -16.68 -8.31 20.19
C ASP A 52 -16.75 -7.66 18.80
N THR A 53 -15.95 -6.61 18.55
CA THR A 53 -15.87 -5.96 17.23
C THR A 53 -15.34 -6.95 16.20
N LEU A 54 -14.25 -7.66 16.51
CA LEU A 54 -13.71 -8.73 15.67
C LEU A 54 -14.78 -9.77 15.32
N THR A 55 -15.45 -10.31 16.34
CA THR A 55 -16.48 -11.34 16.18
C THR A 55 -17.64 -10.83 15.32
N ARG A 56 -18.05 -9.58 15.53
CA ARG A 56 -19.12 -8.94 14.75
C ARG A 56 -18.73 -8.75 13.31
N MET A 57 -17.52 -8.26 13.02
CA MET A 57 -17.03 -8.10 11.65
C MET A 57 -16.86 -9.44 10.94
N ALA A 58 -16.34 -10.47 11.63
CA ALA A 58 -16.24 -11.82 11.09
C ALA A 58 -17.61 -12.41 10.71
N MET A 59 -18.67 -12.11 11.48
CA MET A 59 -20.04 -12.47 11.09
C MET A 59 -20.53 -11.68 9.87
N LEU A 60 -20.23 -10.38 9.79
CA LEU A 60 -20.63 -9.54 8.66
C LEU A 60 -19.95 -9.95 7.34
N CYS A 61 -18.78 -10.58 7.38
CA CYS A 61 -18.14 -11.19 6.20
C CYS A 61 -19.05 -12.24 5.51
N ARG A 62 -20.05 -12.78 6.21
CA ARG A 62 -21.02 -13.76 5.68
C ARG A 62 -22.40 -13.16 5.42
N SER A 63 -22.51 -11.83 5.41
CA SER A 63 -23.77 -11.14 5.16
C SER A 63 -24.26 -11.37 3.73
N PRO A 64 -25.58 -11.49 3.50
CA PRO A 64 -26.13 -11.47 2.14
C PRO A 64 -25.90 -10.13 1.42
N GLU A 65 -25.69 -9.04 2.15
CA GLU A 65 -25.49 -7.70 1.61
C GLU A 65 -24.00 -7.43 1.32
N PRO A 66 -23.61 -7.14 0.06
CA PRO A 66 -22.21 -6.84 -0.27
C PRO A 66 -21.62 -5.69 0.55
N ALA A 67 -22.39 -4.60 0.74
CA ALA A 67 -21.95 -3.44 1.51
C ALA A 67 -21.53 -3.79 2.96
N ARG A 68 -22.19 -4.78 3.59
CA ARG A 68 -21.81 -5.25 4.92
C ARG A 68 -20.53 -6.08 4.92
N ARG A 69 -20.30 -6.86 3.85
CA ARG A 69 -19.05 -7.61 3.66
C ARG A 69 -17.87 -6.68 3.40
N GLN A 70 -18.07 -5.63 2.59
CA GLN A 70 -17.08 -4.56 2.35
C GLN A 70 -16.73 -3.81 3.65
N LEU A 71 -17.75 -3.41 4.43
CA LEU A 71 -17.52 -2.79 5.74
C LEU A 71 -16.69 -3.70 6.64
N ALA A 72 -17.05 -4.98 6.71
CA ALA A 72 -16.33 -5.95 7.52
C ALA A 72 -14.86 -6.03 7.13
N ALA A 73 -14.57 -6.14 5.83
CA ALA A 73 -13.21 -6.17 5.31
C ALA A 73 -12.43 -4.92 5.72
N THR A 74 -13.02 -3.75 5.47
CA THR A 74 -12.41 -2.44 5.73
C THR A 74 -12.10 -2.23 7.22
N VAL A 75 -13.00 -2.66 8.11
CA VAL A 75 -12.78 -2.57 9.57
C VAL A 75 -11.69 -3.55 9.99
N LEU A 76 -11.76 -4.82 9.58
CA LEU A 76 -10.81 -5.86 9.98
C LEU A 76 -9.37 -5.52 9.59
N GLY A 77 -9.14 -4.96 8.39
CA GLY A 77 -7.80 -4.62 7.92
C GLY A 77 -7.10 -3.49 8.68
N ARG A 78 -7.87 -2.64 9.38
CA ARG A 78 -7.36 -1.42 10.03
C ARG A 78 -7.75 -1.32 11.50
N MET A 79 -8.29 -2.39 12.07
CA MET A 79 -8.67 -2.44 13.47
C MET A 79 -7.42 -2.31 14.35
N HIS A 80 -7.48 -1.47 15.37
CA HIS A 80 -6.40 -1.23 16.32
C HIS A 80 -6.96 -1.11 17.74
N ALA A 81 -6.17 -1.46 18.76
CA ALA A 81 -6.68 -1.38 20.12
C ALA A 81 -6.95 0.09 20.53
N PRO A 82 -7.87 0.34 21.48
CA PRO A 82 -8.16 1.69 21.94
C PRO A 82 -6.89 2.39 22.45
N GLY A 83 -6.63 3.59 21.94
CA GLY A 83 -5.48 4.42 22.36
C GLY A 83 -4.11 3.97 21.83
N GLN A 84 -4.04 2.92 21.02
CA GLN A 84 -2.80 2.50 20.34
C GLN A 84 -2.58 3.25 19.03
N SER A 85 -1.34 3.18 18.51
CA SER A 85 -1.03 3.68 17.17
C SER A 85 -1.85 2.93 16.13
N ARG A 86 -2.24 3.65 15.08
CA ARG A 86 -2.84 3.06 13.87
C ARG A 86 -1.88 2.16 13.10
N ASP A 87 -0.67 1.91 13.59
CA ASP A 87 0.29 0.96 13.02
C ASP A 87 0.22 -0.42 13.71
N GLU A 88 -0.33 -0.50 14.93
CA GLU A 88 -0.49 -1.74 15.67
C GLU A 88 -1.89 -2.33 15.42
N ARG A 89 -1.95 -3.46 14.72
CA ARG A 89 -3.23 -4.12 14.38
C ARG A 89 -3.72 -4.95 15.54
N ALA A 90 -5.00 -4.78 15.88
CA ALA A 90 -5.67 -5.66 16.83
C ALA A 90 -6.08 -6.96 16.14
N PHE A 91 -5.72 -8.11 16.72
CA PHE A 91 -6.09 -9.45 16.24
C PHE A 91 -5.75 -9.73 14.75
N PRO A 92 -4.49 -9.53 14.31
CA PRO A 92 -4.15 -9.63 12.90
C PRO A 92 -4.33 -11.05 12.32
N GLU A 93 -4.14 -12.11 13.11
CA GLU A 93 -4.36 -13.49 12.65
C GLU A 93 -5.85 -13.82 12.51
N PRO A 94 -6.72 -13.63 13.53
CA PRO A 94 -8.15 -13.87 13.35
C PRO A 94 -8.79 -12.99 12.26
N ALA A 95 -8.35 -11.73 12.14
CA ALA A 95 -8.82 -10.84 11.08
C ALA A 95 -8.43 -11.39 9.70
N CYS A 96 -7.18 -11.84 9.54
CA CYS A 96 -6.75 -12.43 8.28
C CYS A 96 -7.49 -13.74 7.96
N ASP A 97 -7.83 -14.59 8.94
CA ASP A 97 -8.65 -15.79 8.71
C ASP A 97 -10.04 -15.44 8.16
N ALA A 98 -10.67 -14.41 8.72
CA ALA A 98 -11.98 -13.94 8.23
C ALA A 98 -11.90 -13.35 6.81
N LEU A 99 -10.87 -12.56 6.53
CA LEU A 99 -10.65 -11.93 5.23
C LEU A 99 -10.32 -12.93 4.12
N LEU A 100 -9.58 -14.01 4.42
CA LEU A 100 -9.31 -15.08 3.47
C LEU A 100 -10.61 -15.71 2.94
N GLY A 101 -11.67 -15.77 3.75
CA GLY A 101 -12.98 -16.26 3.35
C GLY A 101 -13.72 -15.38 2.34
N LEU A 102 -13.29 -14.12 2.14
CA LEU A 102 -13.86 -13.18 1.17
C LEU A 102 -13.13 -13.19 -0.18
N LEU A 103 -12.03 -13.94 -0.33
CA LEU A 103 -11.26 -13.97 -1.57
C LEU A 103 -11.95 -14.69 -2.74
N ASP A 104 -13.03 -15.41 -2.43
CA ASP A 104 -13.89 -16.11 -3.40
C ASP A 104 -15.30 -15.52 -3.44
N ASP A 105 -15.46 -14.27 -2.98
CA ASP A 105 -16.75 -13.57 -3.03
C ASP A 105 -17.20 -13.33 -4.48
N GLY A 106 -18.51 -13.37 -4.71
CA GLY A 106 -19.08 -13.13 -6.04
C GLY A 106 -19.07 -11.67 -6.47
N ASP A 107 -18.84 -10.74 -5.54
CA ASP A 107 -18.70 -9.31 -5.81
C ASP A 107 -17.22 -8.90 -5.85
N PRO A 108 -16.68 -8.49 -7.00
CA PRO A 108 -15.27 -8.06 -7.12
C PRO A 108 -14.88 -6.91 -6.19
N ALA A 109 -15.83 -6.03 -5.81
CA ALA A 109 -15.55 -4.95 -4.88
C ALA A 109 -15.27 -5.50 -3.46
N VAL A 110 -16.03 -6.51 -3.02
CA VAL A 110 -15.78 -7.21 -1.75
C VAL A 110 -14.42 -7.91 -1.78
N VAL A 111 -14.08 -8.57 -2.90
CA VAL A 111 -12.78 -9.23 -3.08
C VAL A 111 -11.63 -8.22 -2.98
N ALA A 112 -11.74 -7.08 -3.67
CA ALA A 112 -10.72 -6.03 -3.64
C ALA A 112 -10.53 -5.46 -2.22
N ASP A 113 -11.63 -5.12 -1.52
CA ASP A 113 -11.59 -4.61 -0.15
C ASP A 113 -10.95 -5.61 0.82
N ALA A 114 -11.25 -6.90 0.67
CA ALA A 114 -10.62 -7.95 1.46
C ALA A 114 -9.11 -8.03 1.23
N ILE A 115 -8.66 -7.87 -0.02
CA ILE A 115 -7.24 -7.88 -0.37
C ILE A 115 -6.52 -6.63 0.15
N PHE A 116 -7.12 -5.44 0.03
CA PHE A 116 -6.57 -4.22 0.65
C PHE A 116 -6.44 -4.38 2.16
N ALA A 117 -7.47 -4.94 2.80
CA ALA A 117 -7.46 -5.22 4.23
C ALA A 117 -6.31 -6.17 4.63
N LEU A 118 -6.08 -7.25 3.87
CA LEU A 118 -4.96 -8.17 4.07
C LEU A 118 -3.60 -7.43 3.94
N GLY A 119 -3.47 -6.55 2.94
CA GLY A 119 -2.29 -5.69 2.79
C GLY A 119 -2.07 -4.76 3.99
N HIS A 120 -3.14 -4.14 4.50
CA HIS A 120 -3.07 -3.27 5.67
C HIS A 120 -2.74 -4.00 6.98
N LEU A 121 -3.06 -5.29 7.07
CA LEU A 121 -2.65 -6.12 8.21
C LEU A 121 -1.13 -6.34 8.23
N GLY A 122 -0.44 -6.26 7.08
CA GLY A 122 0.98 -6.57 6.96
C GLY A 122 1.28 -8.05 7.24
N ASN A 123 0.26 -8.91 7.22
CA ASN A 123 0.40 -10.33 7.49
C ASN A 123 0.67 -11.10 6.19
N HIS A 124 1.96 -11.30 5.90
CA HIS A 124 2.43 -11.94 4.67
C HIS A 124 2.17 -13.45 4.56
N ARG A 125 1.47 -14.06 5.54
CA ARG A 125 1.09 -15.48 5.45
C ARG A 125 0.13 -15.80 4.29
N CYS A 126 -0.62 -14.79 3.84
CA CYS A 126 -1.58 -14.90 2.74
C CYS A 126 -0.96 -14.63 1.36
N ASP A 127 0.33 -14.33 1.28
CA ASP A 127 1.00 -14.02 0.00
C ASP A 127 0.78 -15.12 -1.07
N PRO A 128 0.83 -16.43 -0.77
CA PRO A 128 0.55 -17.46 -1.77
C PRO A 128 -0.88 -17.37 -2.32
N ASP A 129 -1.88 -17.21 -1.45
CA ASP A 129 -3.28 -17.09 -1.84
C ASP A 129 -3.53 -15.85 -2.72
N LEU A 130 -2.90 -14.73 -2.39
CA LEU A 130 -2.95 -13.50 -3.18
C LEU A 130 -2.23 -13.64 -4.53
N ALA A 131 -1.03 -14.25 -4.54
CA ALA A 131 -0.22 -14.43 -5.74
C ALA A 131 -0.91 -15.29 -6.81
N THR A 132 -1.72 -16.28 -6.40
CA THR A 132 -2.52 -17.10 -7.34
C THR A 132 -3.59 -16.29 -8.08
N ARG A 133 -4.06 -15.19 -7.49
CA ARG A 133 -5.14 -14.34 -8.04
C ARG A 133 -4.65 -13.13 -8.85
N ARG A 134 -3.33 -12.94 -9.01
CA ARG A 134 -2.74 -11.77 -9.69
C ARG A 134 -3.25 -11.50 -11.12
N ARG A 135 -3.89 -12.48 -11.75
CA ARG A 135 -4.51 -12.37 -13.09
C ARG A 135 -6.04 -12.34 -13.03
N HIS A 136 -6.61 -11.87 -11.92
CA HIS A 136 -8.05 -11.71 -11.76
C HIS A 136 -8.65 -10.87 -12.90
N GLU A 137 -9.88 -11.18 -13.33
CA GLU A 137 -10.51 -10.49 -14.45
C GLU A 137 -10.75 -9.00 -14.15
N ASP A 138 -11.16 -8.70 -12.92
CA ASP A 138 -11.37 -7.35 -12.44
C ASP A 138 -10.04 -6.62 -12.18
N ALA A 139 -9.89 -5.43 -12.77
CA ALA A 139 -8.68 -4.63 -12.70
C ALA A 139 -8.42 -4.03 -11.31
N HIS A 140 -9.49 -3.73 -10.57
CA HIS A 140 -9.38 -3.21 -9.21
C HIS A 140 -8.88 -4.29 -8.24
N VAL A 141 -9.33 -5.54 -8.42
CA VAL A 141 -8.78 -6.69 -7.69
C VAL A 141 -7.28 -6.87 -7.98
N ARG A 142 -6.84 -6.79 -9.25
CA ARG A 142 -5.40 -6.87 -9.59
C ARG A 142 -4.58 -5.74 -8.96
N TYR A 143 -5.12 -4.53 -8.93
CA TYR A 143 -4.52 -3.40 -8.22
C TYR A 143 -4.42 -3.65 -6.70
N ALA A 144 -5.48 -4.18 -6.08
CA ALA A 144 -5.47 -4.57 -4.67
C ALA A 144 -4.40 -5.62 -4.37
N ILE A 145 -4.19 -6.61 -5.25
CA ILE A 145 -3.13 -7.62 -5.11
C ILE A 145 -1.74 -6.97 -5.17
N ALA A 146 -1.52 -6.06 -6.13
CA ALA A 146 -0.27 -5.31 -6.21
C ALA A 146 -0.01 -4.53 -4.91
N PHE A 147 -1.05 -3.90 -4.35
CA PHE A 147 -0.98 -3.20 -3.07
C PHE A 147 -0.62 -4.14 -1.93
N ALA A 148 -1.35 -5.25 -1.76
CA ALA A 148 -1.20 -6.14 -0.62
C ALA A 148 0.14 -6.88 -0.58
N LEU A 149 0.67 -7.22 -1.76
CA LEU A 149 1.99 -7.85 -1.87
C LEU A 149 3.14 -6.84 -1.77
N SER A 150 2.86 -5.53 -1.84
CA SER A 150 3.89 -4.49 -1.71
C SER A 150 4.53 -4.56 -0.31
N GLY A 151 5.85 -4.74 -0.27
CA GLY A 151 6.61 -4.88 0.98
C GLY A 151 6.90 -6.33 1.37
N SER A 152 6.30 -7.31 0.69
CA SER A 152 6.71 -8.71 0.85
C SER A 152 8.06 -8.98 0.16
N THR A 153 8.85 -9.86 0.78
CA THR A 153 10.09 -10.42 0.21
C THR A 153 9.93 -11.88 -0.22
N SER A 154 8.74 -12.46 -0.06
CA SER A 154 8.47 -13.84 -0.43
C SER A 154 8.65 -14.04 -1.94
N PRO A 155 9.32 -15.11 -2.41
CA PRO A 155 9.52 -15.35 -3.84
C PRO A 155 8.22 -15.33 -4.65
N VAL A 156 7.13 -15.92 -4.12
CA VAL A 156 5.82 -15.95 -4.80
C VAL A 156 5.19 -14.56 -4.92
N ALA A 157 5.41 -13.69 -3.92
CA ALA A 157 4.93 -12.31 -3.95
C ALA A 157 5.74 -11.48 -4.96
N VAL A 158 7.06 -11.64 -4.98
CA VAL A 158 7.95 -10.96 -5.92
C VAL A 158 7.63 -11.37 -7.36
N GLU A 159 7.45 -12.66 -7.63
CA GLU A 159 7.03 -13.15 -8.95
C GLU A 159 5.68 -12.57 -9.39
N ALA A 160 4.71 -12.51 -8.47
CA ALA A 160 3.41 -11.94 -8.77
C ALA A 160 3.48 -10.43 -9.06
N LEU A 161 4.27 -9.68 -8.30
CA LEU A 161 4.51 -8.26 -8.56
C LEU A 161 5.23 -8.04 -9.89
N LEU A 162 6.22 -8.86 -10.23
CA LEU A 162 6.90 -8.78 -11.54
C LEU A 162 5.96 -9.02 -12.73
N ASP A 163 4.97 -9.90 -12.57
CA ASP A 163 3.90 -10.13 -13.55
C ASP A 163 2.97 -8.90 -13.64
N LEU A 164 2.53 -8.37 -12.49
CA LEU A 164 1.66 -7.18 -12.40
C LEU A 164 2.32 -5.89 -12.88
N MET A 165 3.66 -5.80 -12.86
CA MET A 165 4.36 -4.72 -13.55
C MET A 165 4.07 -4.71 -15.05
N GLY A 166 3.55 -5.79 -15.64
CA GLY A 166 3.09 -5.89 -17.02
C GLY A 166 1.60 -5.59 -17.24
N ASP A 167 0.85 -5.24 -16.20
CA ASP A 167 -0.62 -5.17 -16.28
C ASP A 167 -1.12 -4.09 -17.26
N THR A 168 -2.27 -4.35 -17.88
CA THR A 168 -2.94 -3.40 -18.76
C THR A 168 -3.53 -2.23 -17.98
N TYR A 169 -3.92 -2.46 -16.72
CA TYR A 169 -4.40 -1.41 -15.83
C TYR A 169 -3.23 -0.63 -15.24
N ASP A 170 -3.21 0.68 -15.50
CA ASP A 170 -2.13 1.59 -15.13
C ASP A 170 -1.91 1.66 -13.62
N GLN A 171 -2.96 1.70 -12.80
CA GLN A 171 -2.81 1.73 -11.35
C GLN A 171 -2.19 0.44 -10.80
N ALA A 172 -2.59 -0.73 -11.31
CA ALA A 172 -1.99 -2.01 -10.90
C ALA A 172 -0.51 -2.07 -11.28
N ARG A 173 -0.20 -1.65 -12.51
CA ARG A 173 1.16 -1.59 -13.04
C ARG A 173 2.06 -0.63 -12.27
N ASN A 174 1.54 0.57 -11.96
CA ASN A 174 2.22 1.57 -11.15
C ASN A 174 2.50 1.04 -9.75
N GLN A 175 1.47 0.50 -9.08
CA GLN A 175 1.57 -0.02 -7.73
C GLN A 175 2.59 -1.15 -7.62
N ALA A 176 2.60 -2.09 -8.57
CA ALA A 176 3.58 -3.17 -8.61
C ALA A 176 5.01 -2.64 -8.84
N THR A 177 5.16 -1.66 -9.75
CA THR A 177 6.45 -1.02 -10.02
C THR A 177 6.96 -0.25 -8.80
N ALA A 178 6.09 0.46 -8.09
CA ALA A 178 6.42 1.15 -6.84
C ALA A 178 6.83 0.16 -5.75
N GLY A 179 6.06 -0.92 -5.57
CA GLY A 179 6.34 -1.97 -4.59
C GLY A 179 7.72 -2.59 -4.77
N ILE A 180 8.06 -3.00 -5.99
CA ILE A 180 9.39 -3.55 -6.33
C ILE A 180 10.46 -2.44 -6.27
N GLY A 181 10.20 -1.29 -6.90
CA GLY A 181 11.17 -0.21 -7.05
C GLY A 181 11.65 0.36 -5.72
N ARG A 182 10.72 0.57 -4.78
CA ARG A 182 10.99 1.17 -3.46
C ARG A 182 11.45 0.15 -2.41
N HIS A 183 11.31 -1.15 -2.66
CA HIS A 183 11.71 -2.16 -1.69
C HIS A 183 13.21 -2.02 -1.32
N PRO A 184 13.56 -1.98 -0.03
CA PRO A 184 14.93 -1.66 0.40
C PRO A 184 15.96 -2.74 0.04
N THR A 185 15.57 -4.02 0.03
CA THR A 185 16.50 -5.14 -0.09
C THR A 185 16.34 -6.00 -1.36
N LEU A 186 15.28 -5.81 -2.14
CA LEU A 186 15.04 -6.65 -3.32
C LEU A 186 15.93 -6.17 -4.46
N ASP A 187 16.81 -7.02 -4.94
CA ASP A 187 17.67 -6.74 -6.10
C ASP A 187 18.00 -8.02 -6.86
N GLY A 188 18.36 -7.87 -8.13
CA GLY A 188 18.73 -8.96 -9.01
C GLY A 188 18.50 -8.62 -10.48
N PRO A 189 19.07 -9.39 -11.42
CA PRO A 189 18.93 -9.13 -12.86
C PRO A 189 17.47 -9.04 -13.30
N ALA A 190 16.62 -9.98 -12.87
CA ALA A 190 15.20 -10.00 -13.23
C ALA A 190 14.45 -8.74 -12.78
N ILE A 191 14.74 -8.25 -11.56
CA ILE A 191 14.13 -7.04 -11.00
C ILE A 191 14.59 -5.80 -11.77
N ARG A 192 15.91 -5.68 -12.00
CA ARG A 192 16.47 -4.55 -12.74
C ARG A 192 15.93 -4.53 -14.17
N ASP A 193 15.86 -5.66 -14.84
CA ASP A 193 15.33 -5.76 -16.19
C ASP A 193 13.81 -5.48 -16.26
N ALA A 194 13.05 -5.84 -15.23
CA ALA A 194 11.64 -5.46 -15.12
C ALA A 194 11.46 -3.95 -14.97
N LEU A 195 12.25 -3.30 -14.11
CA LEU A 195 12.24 -1.84 -13.96
C LEU A 195 12.65 -1.15 -15.28
N LEU A 196 13.67 -1.67 -15.99
CA LEU A 196 14.06 -1.13 -17.30
C LEU A 196 12.90 -1.14 -18.31
N ARG A 197 12.11 -2.22 -18.36
CA ARG A 197 10.93 -2.31 -19.22
C ARG A 197 9.84 -1.29 -18.89
N ARG A 198 9.87 -0.65 -17.72
CA ARG A 198 8.92 0.39 -17.29
C ARG A 198 9.44 1.83 -17.48
N MET A 199 10.69 2.02 -17.90
CA MET A 199 11.22 3.38 -18.14
C MET A 199 10.56 4.12 -19.31
N GLY A 200 9.92 3.40 -20.23
CA GLY A 200 9.17 3.96 -21.36
C GLY A 200 7.66 3.78 -21.23
N ASP A 201 7.15 3.57 -20.02
CA ASP A 201 5.71 3.39 -19.78
C ASP A 201 4.91 4.63 -20.19
N GLU A 202 3.66 4.45 -20.61
CA GLU A 202 2.76 5.55 -20.95
C GLU A 202 2.44 6.39 -19.70
N ASP A 203 2.27 5.74 -18.55
CA ASP A 203 2.05 6.40 -17.28
C ASP A 203 3.37 6.99 -16.72
N VAL A 204 3.37 8.30 -16.49
CA VAL A 204 4.54 9.04 -15.99
C VAL A 204 4.95 8.62 -14.59
N PHE A 205 3.99 8.26 -13.74
CA PHE A 205 4.29 7.81 -12.38
C PHE A 205 5.02 6.47 -12.43
N THR A 206 4.59 5.55 -13.30
CA THR A 206 5.26 4.25 -13.51
C THR A 206 6.69 4.44 -14.01
N ARG A 207 6.93 5.36 -14.96
CA ARG A 207 8.29 5.72 -15.40
C ARG A 207 9.13 6.24 -14.23
N ALA A 208 8.57 7.13 -13.40
CA ALA A 208 9.27 7.71 -12.26
C ALA A 208 9.63 6.64 -11.21
N GLU A 209 8.73 5.73 -10.88
CA GLU A 209 8.99 4.60 -9.97
C GLU A 209 10.07 3.65 -10.49
N ALA A 210 10.04 3.36 -11.78
CA ALA A 210 11.05 2.53 -12.44
C ALA A 210 12.46 3.15 -12.33
N MET A 211 12.56 4.45 -12.65
CA MET A 211 13.82 5.19 -12.55
C MET A 211 14.28 5.31 -11.09
N HIS A 212 13.36 5.54 -10.15
CA HIS A 212 13.66 5.54 -8.72
C HIS A 212 14.25 4.20 -8.26
N GLY A 213 13.62 3.08 -8.67
CA GLY A 213 14.09 1.75 -8.33
C GLY A 213 15.48 1.42 -8.85
N LEU A 214 15.78 1.76 -10.11
CA LEU A 214 17.11 1.58 -10.69
C LEU A 214 18.16 2.50 -10.05
N ALA A 215 17.77 3.74 -9.73
CA ALA A 215 18.63 4.71 -9.05
C ALA A 215 19.09 4.21 -7.68
N ARG A 216 18.17 3.69 -6.86
CA ARG A 216 18.48 3.08 -5.55
C ARG A 216 19.48 1.94 -5.64
N ARG A 217 19.39 1.15 -6.72
CA ARG A 217 20.24 -0.01 -7.01
C ARG A 217 21.55 0.36 -7.71
N ARG A 218 21.80 1.67 -7.92
CA ARG A 218 22.96 2.22 -8.65
C ARG A 218 23.14 1.58 -10.04
N ASP A 219 22.03 1.26 -10.70
CA ASP A 219 22.07 0.71 -12.06
C ASP A 219 22.32 1.83 -13.07
N ALA A 220 23.52 1.87 -13.66
CA ALA A 220 23.94 2.94 -14.56
C ALA A 220 23.06 3.06 -15.83
N ARG A 221 22.29 2.02 -16.17
CA ARG A 221 21.34 2.05 -17.30
C ARG A 221 20.24 3.11 -17.11
N VAL A 222 20.02 3.61 -15.89
CA VAL A 222 19.06 4.69 -15.58
C VAL A 222 19.55 6.09 -15.97
N LEU A 223 20.85 6.28 -16.19
CA LEU A 223 21.46 7.61 -16.39
C LEU A 223 20.92 8.34 -17.61
N ARG A 224 20.93 7.70 -18.79
CA ARG A 224 20.42 8.29 -20.05
C ARG A 224 18.92 8.62 -19.96
N PRO A 225 18.06 7.70 -19.47
CA PRO A 225 16.65 8.01 -19.21
C PRO A 225 16.44 9.21 -18.29
N LEU A 226 17.15 9.29 -17.17
CA LEU A 226 17.03 10.44 -16.24
C LEU A 226 17.45 11.76 -16.89
N ILE A 227 18.58 11.78 -17.61
CA ILE A 227 19.04 12.97 -18.34
C ILE A 227 17.97 13.42 -19.34
N THR A 228 17.38 12.46 -20.07
CA THR A 228 16.36 12.74 -21.08
C THR A 228 15.10 13.31 -20.43
N ALA A 229 14.59 12.67 -19.38
CA ALA A 229 13.39 13.08 -18.67
C ALA A 229 13.53 14.48 -18.04
N LEU A 230 14.66 14.75 -17.36
CA LEU A 230 14.94 16.05 -16.75
C LEU A 230 15.10 17.19 -17.78
N THR A 231 15.51 16.87 -19.01
CA THR A 231 15.74 17.86 -20.07
C THR A 231 14.49 18.13 -20.90
N HIS A 232 13.76 17.07 -21.27
CA HIS A 232 12.69 17.13 -22.27
C HIS A 232 11.29 17.09 -21.67
N GLU A 233 11.11 16.56 -20.45
CA GLU A 233 9.81 16.50 -19.77
C GLU A 233 9.69 17.63 -18.73
N ARG A 234 9.90 18.89 -19.15
CA ARG A 234 10.02 20.05 -18.22
C ARG A 234 8.91 20.18 -17.19
N LEU A 235 7.65 19.91 -17.55
CA LEU A 235 6.52 20.00 -16.61
C LEU A 235 6.54 18.87 -15.56
N MET A 236 7.15 17.73 -15.89
CA MET A 236 7.22 16.52 -15.05
C MET A 236 8.60 16.29 -14.45
N ALA A 237 9.59 17.16 -14.73
CA ALA A 237 10.96 17.02 -14.26
C ALA A 237 11.08 16.82 -12.74
N HIS A 238 10.15 17.38 -11.97
CA HIS A 238 10.08 17.24 -10.52
C HIS A 238 9.88 15.78 -10.06
N LEU A 239 9.22 14.93 -10.85
CA LEU A 239 9.01 13.51 -10.55
C LEU A 239 10.30 12.69 -10.63
N PHE A 240 11.25 13.11 -11.46
CA PHE A 240 12.52 12.39 -11.71
C PHE A 240 13.67 12.90 -10.85
N GLY A 241 13.54 14.10 -10.25
CA GLY A 241 14.60 14.71 -9.45
C GLY A 241 15.02 13.86 -8.26
N ALA A 242 14.07 13.22 -7.57
CA ALA A 242 14.38 12.33 -6.45
C ALA A 242 15.25 11.13 -6.88
N ALA A 243 14.94 10.51 -8.01
CA ALA A 243 15.74 9.41 -8.56
C ALA A 243 17.17 9.88 -8.94
N ALA A 244 17.30 11.07 -9.53
CA ALA A 244 18.61 11.65 -9.84
C ALA A 244 19.45 11.91 -8.58
N LEU A 245 18.87 12.52 -7.55
CA LEU A 245 19.54 12.74 -6.26
C LEU A 245 20.00 11.42 -5.63
N ILE A 246 19.12 10.41 -5.61
CA ILE A 246 19.44 9.07 -5.10
C ILE A 246 20.62 8.45 -5.86
N TYR A 247 20.59 8.48 -7.21
CA TYR A 247 21.68 7.94 -8.02
C TYR A 247 23.00 8.72 -7.84
N LEU A 248 22.93 10.01 -7.54
CA LEU A 248 24.11 10.83 -7.26
C LEU A 248 24.60 10.72 -5.81
N GLY A 249 23.78 10.19 -4.91
CA GLY A 249 24.07 10.15 -3.46
C GLY A 249 23.97 11.52 -2.80
N LEU A 250 23.08 12.38 -3.30
CA LEU A 250 22.83 13.73 -2.77
C LEU A 250 21.56 13.74 -1.90
N GLU A 251 21.53 14.61 -0.90
CA GLU A 251 20.38 14.72 0.01
C GLU A 251 19.16 15.38 -0.67
N ALA A 252 17.97 14.88 -0.31
CA ALA A 252 16.70 15.48 -0.71
C ALA A 252 16.54 16.85 -0.03
N GLY A 253 16.27 17.90 -0.81
CA GLY A 253 16.14 19.27 -0.30
C GLY A 253 17.39 20.15 -0.48
N ALA A 254 18.47 19.63 -1.07
CA ALA A 254 19.68 20.40 -1.37
C ALA A 254 19.50 21.56 -2.38
N GLY A 255 18.26 21.88 -2.81
CA GLY A 255 17.95 22.99 -3.71
C GLY A 255 18.59 22.87 -5.11
N VAL A 256 19.05 21.68 -5.48
CA VAL A 256 19.79 21.48 -6.74
C VAL A 256 18.82 21.61 -7.92
N ALA A 257 19.05 22.63 -8.75
CA ALA A 257 18.25 22.86 -9.95
C ALA A 257 18.37 21.67 -10.93
N GLY A 258 17.30 21.38 -11.67
CA GLY A 258 17.25 20.27 -12.64
C GLY A 258 18.42 20.27 -13.64
N ASN A 259 18.82 21.44 -14.14
CA ASN A 259 19.97 21.58 -15.05
C ASN A 259 21.29 21.13 -14.40
N ALA A 260 21.48 21.40 -13.11
CA ALA A 260 22.67 20.96 -12.39
C ALA A 260 22.67 19.44 -12.19
N LEU A 261 21.50 18.82 -11.92
CA LEU A 261 21.37 17.37 -11.88
C LEU A 261 21.74 16.73 -13.23
N VAL A 262 21.32 17.31 -14.35
CA VAL A 262 21.67 16.83 -15.69
C VAL A 262 23.17 16.79 -15.90
N VAL A 263 23.89 17.88 -15.57
CA VAL A 263 25.36 17.95 -15.71
C VAL A 263 26.05 16.88 -14.86
N LEU A 264 25.61 16.69 -13.61
CA LEU A 264 26.18 15.68 -12.72
C LEU A 264 25.92 14.26 -13.22
N LEU A 265 24.74 13.97 -13.76
CA LEU A 265 24.41 12.68 -14.35
C LEU A 265 25.22 12.40 -15.63
N GLN A 266 25.45 13.42 -16.47
CA GLN A 266 26.30 13.30 -17.66
C GLN A 266 27.73 12.90 -17.29
N ALA A 267 28.33 13.55 -16.29
CA ALA A 267 29.65 13.18 -15.79
C ALA A 267 29.69 11.71 -15.31
N ARG A 268 28.64 11.23 -14.62
CA ARG A 268 28.55 9.81 -14.23
C ARG A 268 28.45 8.88 -15.44
N LEU A 269 27.71 9.26 -16.47
CA LEU A 269 27.54 8.45 -17.69
C LEU A 269 28.88 8.28 -18.44
N GLU A 270 29.68 9.34 -18.53
CA GLU A 270 31.01 9.31 -19.12
C GLU A 270 31.94 8.35 -18.36
N THR A 271 31.94 8.41 -17.03
CA THR A 271 32.74 7.49 -16.21
C THR A 271 32.31 6.03 -16.35
N ALA A 272 31.01 5.76 -16.45
CA ALA A 272 30.48 4.40 -16.61
C ALA A 272 30.71 3.81 -18.01
N SER A 273 30.97 4.65 -19.01
CA SER A 273 31.24 4.21 -20.40
C SER A 273 32.73 3.98 -20.66
N SER A 274 33.60 4.38 -19.73
CA SER A 274 35.06 4.37 -19.89
C SER A 274 35.76 3.22 -19.15
N GLY A 275 35.02 2.40 -18.39
CA GLY A 275 35.53 1.26 -17.64
C GLY A 275 34.77 -0.01 -18.00
#